data_AF-A0A929UK44-F1
#
_entry.id   AF-A0A929UK44-F1
#
_cell.length_a   1.000
_cell.length_b   1.000
_cell.length_c   1.000
_cell.angle_alpha   90.00
_cell.angle_beta   90.00
_cell.angle_gamma   90.00
#
_symmetry.space_group_name_H-M   'P 1'
#
loop_
_entity.id
_entity.type
_entity.pdbx_description
1 polymer ?
#
loop_
_entity_poly.entity_id
_entity_poly.type
_entity_poly.pdbx_seq_one_letter_code
_entity_poly.pdbx_strand_id
1 'polypeptide(L)'
;KNVLPYAWYTVKGYAEMTFRSLSLLVRGKVGLKSLSGPVGMVQMVDETYQEAKPLGIPSVLLTMLDLTLLLSVNLGIMNLLPVPGLDGGRLLFLILEVLRGKPIAPEKEGYVTVAGMVALIALMVVVLFNDVGRFFH
;
A
#
# COMPACT_ATOMS: atom_id res chain seq x y z
N LYS A 1 4.26 29.15 -12.59
CA LYS A 1 5.03 28.83 -11.36
C LYS A 1 5.26 27.32 -11.35
N ASN A 2 6.48 26.87 -11.01
CA ASN A 2 7.02 25.56 -11.40
C ASN A 2 6.26 24.37 -10.77
N VAL A 3 5.30 23.82 -11.51
CA VAL A 3 4.45 22.67 -11.12
C VAL A 3 5.22 21.35 -11.01
N LEU A 4 6.26 21.16 -11.83
CA LEU A 4 7.09 19.95 -11.84
C LEU A 4 7.88 19.75 -10.52
N PRO A 5 8.64 20.75 -10.01
CA PRO A 5 9.28 20.63 -8.71
C PRO A 5 8.29 20.39 -7.58
N TYR A 6 7.15 21.06 -7.58
CA TYR A 6 6.12 20.87 -6.55
C TYR A 6 5.60 19.43 -6.54
N ALA A 7 5.22 18.90 -7.71
CA ALA A 7 4.77 17.52 -7.84
C ALA A 7 5.84 16.52 -7.37
N TRP A 8 7.11 16.76 -7.69
CA TRP A 8 8.22 15.94 -7.21
C TRP A 8 8.34 15.95 -5.68
N TYR A 9 8.25 17.13 -5.05
CA TYR A 9 8.29 17.22 -3.60
C TYR A 9 7.11 16.52 -2.93
N THR A 10 5.90 16.62 -3.49
CA THR A 10 4.72 15.93 -2.97
C THR A 10 4.89 14.41 -3.04
N VAL A 11 5.28 13.87 -4.19
CA VAL A 11 5.52 12.43 -4.37
C VAL A 11 6.64 11.94 -3.43
N LYS A 12 7.74 12.69 -3.34
CA LYS A 12 8.84 12.38 -2.43
C LYS A 12 8.38 12.39 -0.97
N GLY A 13 7.58 13.37 -0.56
CA GLY A 13 7.02 13.47 0.78
C GLY A 13 6.15 12.26 1.14
N TYR A 14 5.21 11.88 0.26
CA TYR A 14 4.40 10.68 0.46
C TYR A 14 5.25 9.40 0.48
N ALA A 15 6.29 9.32 -0.34
CA ALA A 15 7.18 8.17 -0.34
C ALA A 15 7.93 8.06 1.00
N GLU A 16 8.54 9.14 1.48
CA GLU A 16 9.23 9.18 2.77
C GLU A 16 8.30 8.83 3.94
N MET A 17 7.07 9.34 3.93
CA MET A 17 6.06 8.98 4.93
C MET A 17 5.74 7.49 4.89
N THR A 18 5.54 6.92 3.71
CA THR A 18 5.27 5.49 3.52
C THR A 18 6.42 4.64 4.07
N PHE A 19 7.66 4.95 3.70
CA PHE A 19 8.84 4.24 4.19
C PHE A 19 9.02 4.35 5.71
N ARG A 20 8.75 5.52 6.28
CA ARG A 20 8.81 5.73 7.73
C ARG A 20 7.75 4.91 8.45
N SER A 21 6.51 4.90 7.96
CA SER A 21 5.42 4.09 8.51
C SER A 21 5.73 2.59 8.45
N LEU A 22 6.27 2.11 7.32
CA LEU A 22 6.75 0.74 7.18
C LEU A 22 7.86 0.41 8.18
N SER A 23 8.84 1.30 8.34
CA SER A 23 9.92 1.12 9.31
C SER A 23 9.41 1.02 10.75
N LEU A 24 8.41 1.84 11.11
CA LEU A 24 7.78 1.79 12.43
C LEU A 24 6.98 0.50 12.65
N LEU A 25 6.32 0.00 11.60
CA LEU A 25 5.59 -1.27 11.62
C LEU A 25 6.52 -2.46 11.83
N VAL A 26 7.61 -2.54 11.05
CA VAL A 26 8.62 -3.61 11.19
C VAL A 26 9.29 -3.59 12.57
N ARG A 27 9.43 -2.40 13.17
CA ARG A 27 9.95 -2.22 14.54
C ARG A 27 8.91 -2.50 15.64
N GLY A 28 7.68 -2.90 15.29
CA GLY A 28 6.61 -3.18 16.25
C GLY A 28 6.10 -1.95 17.02
N LYS A 29 6.44 -0.73 16.58
CA LYS A 29 6.02 0.53 17.21
C LYS A 29 4.61 0.96 16.82
N VAL A 30 3.99 0.24 15.88
CA VAL A 30 2.65 0.47 15.35
C VAL A 30 1.86 -0.81 15.63
N GLY A 31 0.84 -0.74 16.48
CA GLY A 31 -0.01 -1.89 16.79
C GLY A 31 -0.95 -2.22 15.63
N LEU A 32 -1.50 -3.44 15.62
CA LEU A 32 -2.55 -3.85 14.65
C LEU A 32 -3.76 -2.92 14.65
N LYS A 33 -4.02 -2.22 15.77
CA LYS A 33 -5.06 -1.18 15.89
C LYS A 33 -4.72 0.12 15.17
N SER A 34 -3.49 0.33 14.73
CA SER A 34 -3.10 1.50 13.95
C SER A 34 -3.01 1.19 12.46
N LEU A 35 -3.25 -0.07 12.08
CA LEU A 35 -3.40 -0.50 10.70
C LEU A 35 -4.87 -0.40 10.32
N SER A 36 -5.17 0.48 9.37
CA SER A 36 -6.48 0.49 8.72
C SER A 36 -6.50 -0.58 7.64
N GLY A 37 -7.43 -1.52 7.76
CA GLY A 37 -7.72 -2.46 6.70
C GLY A 37 -8.55 -1.87 5.56
N PRO A 38 -9.07 -2.74 4.67
CA PRO A 38 -9.86 -2.30 3.52
C PRO A 38 -11.09 -1.47 3.92
N VAL A 39 -11.73 -1.78 5.04
CA VAL A 39 -12.92 -1.05 5.51
C VAL A 39 -12.52 0.32 6.05
N GLY A 40 -11.44 0.41 6.84
CA GLY A 40 -10.90 1.70 7.28
C GLY A 40 -10.47 2.60 6.11
N MET A 41 -9.97 2.02 5.01
CA MET A 41 -9.69 2.80 3.79
C MET A 41 -10.94 3.34 3.12
N VAL A 42 -12.01 2.54 2.98
CA VAL A 42 -13.27 3.02 2.41
C VAL A 42 -13.84 4.18 3.23
N GLN A 43 -13.76 4.09 4.56
CA GLN A 43 -14.19 5.17 5.43
C GLN A 43 -13.33 6.43 5.27
N MET A 44 -12.01 6.31 5.18
CA MET A 44 -11.13 7.46 4.94
C MET A 44 -11.49 8.17 3.63
N VAL A 45 -11.81 7.42 2.57
CA VAL A 45 -12.27 7.98 1.30
C VAL A 45 -13.59 8.71 1.49
N ASP A 46 -14.55 8.12 2.20
CA ASP A 46 -15.85 8.75 2.47
C ASP A 46 -15.71 10.03 3.32
N GLU A 47 -14.94 9.99 4.41
CA GLU A 47 -14.66 11.17 5.26
C GLU A 47 -14.03 12.30 4.45
N THR A 48 -12.99 11.99 3.66
CA THR A 48 -12.32 12.96 2.79
C THR A 48 -13.28 13.55 1.75
N TYR A 49 -14.20 12.74 1.23
CA TYR A 49 -15.23 13.20 0.30
C TYR A 49 -16.26 14.10 0.98
N GLN A 50 -16.77 13.75 2.16
CA GLN A 50 -17.75 14.56 2.89
C GLN A 50 -17.15 15.90 3.33
N GLU A 51 -15.87 15.95 3.69
CA GLU A 51 -15.16 17.18 4.01
C GLU A 51 -14.99 18.11 2.80
N ALA A 52 -14.74 17.55 1.61
CA ALA A 52 -14.56 18.33 0.39
C ALA A 52 -15.88 18.77 -0.25
N LYS A 53 -16.97 18.02 -0.04
CA LYS A 53 -18.31 18.27 -0.59
C LYS A 53 -18.84 19.69 -0.36
N PRO A 54 -18.78 20.29 0.86
CA PRO A 54 -19.26 21.65 1.09
C PRO A 54 -18.44 22.73 0.37
N LEU A 55 -17.22 22.42 -0.06
CA LEU A 55 -16.32 23.35 -0.77
C LEU A 55 -16.57 23.37 -2.29
N GLY A 56 -17.53 22.58 -2.79
CA GLY A 56 -17.93 22.52 -4.19
C GLY A 56 -17.18 21.50 -5.04
N ILE A 57 -17.69 21.24 -6.25
CA ILE A 57 -17.20 20.22 -7.19
C ILE A 57 -15.70 20.34 -7.51
N PRO A 58 -15.13 21.55 -7.78
CA PRO A 58 -13.70 21.67 -8.06
C PRO A 58 -12.83 21.21 -6.89
N SER A 59 -13.23 21.52 -5.66
CA SER A 59 -12.52 21.14 -4.44
C SER A 59 -12.55 19.62 -4.23
N VAL A 60 -13.72 18.99 -4.43
CA VAL A 60 -13.85 17.52 -4.40
C VAL A 60 -12.88 16.87 -5.38
N LEU A 61 -12.82 17.35 -6.62
CA LEU A 61 -11.91 16.78 -7.63
C LEU A 61 -10.45 16.89 -7.19
N LEU A 62 -10.03 18.05 -6.70
CA LEU A 62 -8.66 18.27 -6.25
C LEU A 62 -8.29 17.40 -5.05
N THR A 63 -9.18 17.31 -4.05
CA THR A 63 -8.93 16.47 -2.86
C THR A 63 -8.90 14.98 -3.22
N MET A 64 -9.79 14.51 -4.10
CA MET A 64 -9.76 13.11 -4.53
C MET A 64 -8.52 12.78 -5.37
N LEU A 65 -8.02 13.73 -6.19
CA LEU A 65 -6.76 13.57 -6.90
C LEU A 65 -5.57 13.48 -5.94
N ASP A 66 -5.56 14.31 -4.89
CA ASP A 66 -4.52 14.26 -3.84
C ASP A 66 -4.55 12.93 -3.07
N LEU A 67 -5.75 12.47 -2.70
CA LEU A 67 -5.93 11.16 -2.07
C LEU A 67 -5.48 10.02 -3.00
N THR A 68 -5.82 10.09 -4.28
CA THR A 68 -5.39 9.11 -5.28
C THR A 68 -3.88 9.11 -5.45
N LEU A 69 -3.23 10.28 -5.42
CA LEU A 69 -1.78 10.41 -5.46
C LEU A 69 -1.15 9.73 -4.24
N LEU A 70 -1.65 10.02 -3.04
CA LEU A 70 -1.20 9.39 -1.80
C LEU A 70 -1.35 7.87 -1.84
N LEU A 71 -2.52 7.36 -2.24
CA LEU A 71 -2.80 5.92 -2.32
C LEU A 71 -1.94 5.25 -3.38
N SER A 72 -1.74 5.89 -4.54
CA SER A 72 -0.92 5.36 -5.63
C SER A 72 0.55 5.25 -5.24
N VAL A 73 1.10 6.25 -4.54
CA VAL A 73 2.48 6.19 -4.03
C VAL A 73 2.62 5.07 -2.99
N ASN A 74 1.66 4.94 -2.06
CA ASN A 74 1.65 3.85 -1.08
C ASN A 74 1.59 2.48 -1.75
N LEU A 75 0.65 2.26 -2.68
CA LEU A 75 0.50 1.01 -3.43
C LEU A 75 1.76 0.69 -4.24
N GLY A 76 2.35 1.68 -4.91
CA GLY A 76 3.59 1.51 -5.65
C GLY A 76 4.74 1.04 -4.76
N ILE A 77 4.93 1.66 -3.59
CA ILE A 77 5.97 1.26 -2.62
C ILE A 77 5.69 -0.13 -2.05
N MET A 78 4.44 -0.40 -1.66
CA MET A 78 4.03 -1.71 -1.12
C MET A 78 4.23 -2.83 -2.13
N ASN A 79 3.90 -2.60 -3.40
CA ASN A 79 4.09 -3.58 -4.47
C ASN A 79 5.58 -3.84 -4.76
N LEU A 80 6.47 -2.88 -4.52
CA LEU A 80 7.92 -3.07 -4.68
C LEU A 80 8.56 -3.84 -3.52
N LEU A 81 7.84 -4.12 -2.43
CA LEU A 81 8.37 -4.85 -1.30
C LEU A 81 8.68 -6.31 -1.65
N PRO A 82 9.63 -6.94 -0.91
CA PRO A 82 10.04 -8.33 -1.08
C PRO A 82 9.00 -9.36 -0.61
N VAL A 83 7.73 -9.22 -1.02
CA VAL A 83 6.63 -10.07 -0.57
C VAL A 83 6.20 -11.01 -1.70
N PRO A 84 6.19 -12.34 -1.46
CA PRO A 84 5.65 -13.31 -2.42
C PRO A 84 4.19 -13.02 -2.76
N GLY A 85 3.85 -13.04 -4.05
CA GLY A 85 2.50 -12.68 -4.53
C GLY A 85 2.35 -11.23 -5.00
N LEU A 86 3.33 -10.35 -4.75
CA LEU A 86 3.40 -8.97 -5.28
C LEU A 86 4.49 -8.81 -6.35
N ASP A 87 4.41 -7.72 -7.12
CA ASP A 87 5.34 -7.42 -8.22
C ASP A 87 6.82 -7.39 -7.78
N GLY A 88 7.09 -6.88 -6.57
CA GLY A 88 8.41 -6.79 -5.96
C GLY A 88 9.00 -8.14 -5.56
N GLY A 89 8.15 -9.11 -5.20
CA GLY A 89 8.57 -10.49 -5.00
C GLY A 89 9.13 -11.09 -6.29
N ARG A 90 8.43 -10.87 -7.41
CA ARG A 90 8.89 -11.30 -8.75
C ARG A 90 10.16 -10.57 -9.18
N LEU A 91 10.23 -9.25 -8.93
CA LEU A 91 11.43 -8.46 -9.21
C LEU A 91 12.66 -9.02 -8.47
N LEU A 92 12.50 -9.45 -7.22
CA LEU A 92 13.61 -10.04 -6.47
C LEU A 92 14.00 -11.42 -6.99
N PHE A 93 13.05 -12.25 -7.40
CA PHE A 93 13.39 -13.51 -8.07
C PHE A 93 14.20 -13.27 -9.33
N LEU A 94 13.83 -12.26 -10.13
CA LEU A 94 14.59 -11.85 -11.32
C LEU A 94 16.00 -11.36 -10.96
N ILE A 95 16.13 -10.50 -9.96
CA ILE A 95 17.44 -10.02 -9.48
C ILE A 95 18.29 -11.20 -9.00
N LEU A 96 17.72 -12.13 -8.24
CA LEU A 96 18.40 -13.34 -7.76
C LEU A 96 18.81 -14.27 -8.91
N GLU A 97 17.99 -14.39 -9.95
CA GLU A 97 18.30 -15.16 -11.15
C GLU A 97 19.50 -14.57 -11.91
N VAL A 98 19.50 -13.25 -12.11
CA VAL A 98 20.62 -12.53 -12.73
C VAL A 98 21.90 -12.68 -11.91
N LEU A 99 21.82 -12.54 -10.58
CA LEU A 99 22.98 -12.70 -9.68
C LEU A 99 23.50 -14.15 -9.62
N ARG A 100 22.61 -15.14 -9.66
CA ARG A 100 22.96 -16.56 -9.59
C ARG A 100 23.39 -17.12 -10.95
N GLY A 101 23.07 -16.43 -12.05
CA GLY A 101 23.31 -16.88 -13.42
C GLY A 101 22.60 -18.19 -13.79
N LYS A 102 21.60 -18.60 -12.99
CA LYS A 102 20.86 -19.87 -13.17
C LYS A 102 19.37 -19.64 -12.96
N PRO A 103 18.52 -20.05 -13.93
CA PRO A 103 17.09 -19.85 -13.84
C PRO A 103 16.52 -20.49 -12.59
N ILE A 104 15.62 -19.78 -11.91
CA ILE A 104 14.80 -20.38 -10.88
C ILE A 104 13.74 -21.22 -11.59
N ALA A 105 13.52 -22.45 -11.14
CA ALA A 105 12.50 -23.30 -11.75
C ALA A 105 11.13 -22.59 -11.61
N PRO A 106 10.38 -22.39 -12.70
CA PRO A 106 9.11 -21.65 -12.68
C PRO A 106 8.09 -22.30 -11.74
N GLU A 107 8.18 -23.62 -11.54
CA GLU A 107 7.40 -24.35 -10.54
C GLU A 107 7.66 -23.84 -9.12
N LYS A 108 8.92 -23.62 -8.74
CA LYS A 108 9.29 -23.14 -7.39
C LYS A 108 8.84 -21.70 -7.15
N GLU A 109 8.97 -20.85 -8.17
CA GLU A 109 8.45 -19.48 -8.12
C GLU A 109 6.93 -19.48 -8.00
N GLY A 110 6.24 -20.34 -8.76
CA GLY A 110 4.80 -20.53 -8.71
C GLY A 110 4.31 -20.94 -7.32
N TYR A 111 4.94 -21.95 -6.70
CA TYR A 111 4.58 -22.39 -5.34
C TYR A 111 4.75 -21.27 -4.31
N VAL A 112 5.86 -20.53 -4.35
CA VAL A 112 6.11 -19.44 -3.39
C VAL A 112 5.13 -18.28 -3.62
N THR A 113 4.81 -17.96 -4.87
CA THR A 113 3.83 -16.92 -5.24
C THR A 113 2.44 -17.28 -4.76
N VAL A 114 1.98 -18.51 -5.00
CA VAL A 114 0.66 -18.99 -4.56
C VAL A 114 0.58 -19.04 -3.04
N ALA A 115 1.61 -19.58 -2.36
CA ALA A 115 1.66 -19.59 -0.90
C ALA A 115 1.61 -18.17 -0.33
N GLY A 116 2.33 -17.23 -0.95
CA GLY A 116 2.28 -15.80 -0.64
C GLY A 116 0.88 -15.20 -0.79
N MET A 117 0.24 -15.42 -1.94
CA MET A 117 -1.14 -14.96 -2.18
C MET A 117 -2.11 -15.51 -1.15
N VAL A 118 -2.04 -16.81 -0.82
CA VAL A 118 -2.92 -17.42 0.18
C VAL A 118 -2.69 -16.79 1.56
N ALA A 119 -1.44 -16.56 1.95
CA ALA A 119 -1.10 -15.88 3.20
C ALA A 119 -1.62 -14.43 3.23
N LEU A 120 -1.50 -13.70 2.12
CA LEU A 120 -2.01 -12.33 1.98
C LEU A 120 -3.54 -12.28 2.06
N ILE A 121 -4.24 -13.20 1.39
CA ILE A 121 -5.71 -13.30 1.46
C ILE A 121 -6.13 -13.62 2.90
N ALA A 122 -5.45 -14.56 3.56
CA ALA A 122 -5.73 -14.89 4.96
C ALA A 122 -5.53 -13.68 5.88
N LEU A 123 -4.43 -12.92 5.67
CA LEU A 123 -4.17 -11.67 6.39
C LEU A 123 -5.29 -10.64 6.14
N MET A 124 -5.72 -10.46 4.89
CA MET A 124 -6.82 -9.55 4.55
C MET A 124 -8.11 -9.91 5.31
N VAL A 125 -8.45 -11.19 5.38
CA VAL A 125 -9.62 -11.66 6.13
C VAL A 125 -9.49 -11.35 7.62
N VAL A 126 -8.32 -11.60 8.21
CA VAL A 126 -8.06 -11.29 9.63
C VAL A 126 -8.18 -9.80 9.92
N VAL A 127 -7.57 -8.96 9.08
CA VAL A 127 -7.63 -7.49 9.24
C VAL A 127 -9.05 -6.98 9.02
N LEU A 128 -9.79 -7.55 8.06
CA LEU A 128 -11.19 -7.19 7.82
C LEU A 128 -12.07 -7.45 9.06
N PHE A 129 -11.94 -8.62 9.69
CA PHE A 129 -12.67 -8.91 10.93
C PHE A 129 -12.26 -7.98 12.07
N ASN A 130 -10.99 -7.63 12.18
CA ASN A 130 -10.49 -6.69 13.18
C ASN A 130 -11.01 -5.26 12.96
N ASP A 131 -11.05 -4.79 11.72
CA ASP A 131 -11.64 -3.50 11.32
C ASP A 131 -13.12 -3.46 11.71
N VAL A 132 -13.89 -4.45 11.25
CA VAL A 132 -15.33 -4.56 11.53
C VAL A 132 -15.60 -4.56 13.03
N GLY A 133 -14.87 -5.38 13.80
CA GLY A 133 -15.02 -5.44 15.26
C GLY A 133 -14.71 -4.12 15.97
N ARG A 134 -13.85 -3.27 15.40
CA ARG A 134 -13.55 -1.93 15.92
C ARG A 134 -14.66 -0.92 15.65
N PHE A 135 -15.42 -1.07 14.56
CA PHE A 135 -16.51 -0.15 14.21
C PHE A 135 -17.83 -0.45 14.92
N PHE A 136 -18.01 -1.69 15.38
CA PHE A 136 -19.20 -2.11 16.12
C PHE A 136 -19.08 -1.96 17.65
N HIS A 137 -17.95 -1.44 18.15
CA HIS A 137 -17.72 -1.11 19.57
C HIS A 137 -17.43 0.38 19.72
#